data_AF-A0A9X5XM98-F1
#
_entry.id   AF-A0A9X5XM98-F1
#
_cell.length_a   1.000
_cell.length_b   1.000
_cell.length_c   1.000
_cell.angle_alpha   90.00
_cell.angle_beta   90.00
_cell.angle_gamma   90.00
#
_symmetry.space_group_name_H-M   'P 1'
#
loop_
_entity.id
_entity.type
_entity.pdbx_description
1 polymer ?
#
loop_
_entity_poly.entity_id
_entity_poly.type
_entity_poly.pdbx_seq_one_letter_code
_entity_poly.pdbx_strand_id
1 'polypeptide(L)'
;MALKLGAYTACLHDRPLTEALDILKENGLTSVEVNTGGFIPSPHCPVDLLLASATAREEYLATFADRGMELTGLNCNGNPLNPLPGVGPKHADDLRRTIRLAGLLGVRHVVTMSGTPGSDPDATYPSWVVNPWDGVYMDVLDYQWGVAVEFWKEIDALARENDVRVAIEMHPHNLVFSPVTLKRLVDETGATNVGAEMDPSHLMWQGMDVVACIKWLGPLVFHAAAKDATLCPGADIRGVLD
;
A
#
# COMPACT_ATOMS: atom_id res chain seq x y z
N MET A 1 -8.10 21.37 3.98
CA MET A 1 -7.38 20.93 5.20
C MET A 1 -5.94 21.40 5.08
N ALA A 2 -5.27 21.66 6.21
CA ALA A 2 -3.81 21.89 6.20
C ALA A 2 -3.10 20.59 5.79
N LEU A 3 -2.03 20.70 5.00
CA LEU A 3 -1.16 19.58 4.65
C LEU A 3 -0.51 19.03 5.93
N LYS A 4 -0.61 17.72 6.15
CA LYS A 4 0.11 17.02 7.22
C LYS A 4 1.33 16.36 6.62
N LEU A 5 2.50 16.65 7.19
CA LEU A 5 3.75 16.01 6.81
C LEU A 5 4.15 15.05 7.93
N GLY A 6 4.41 13.81 7.55
CA GLY A 6 4.71 12.73 8.46
C GLY A 6 5.75 11.79 7.90
N ALA A 7 5.99 10.70 8.61
CA ALA A 7 6.86 9.64 8.14
C ALA A 7 6.23 8.26 8.36
N TYR A 8 6.53 7.37 7.42
CA TYR A 8 6.33 5.95 7.60
C TYR A 8 7.42 5.39 8.53
N THR A 9 7.01 4.93 9.71
CA THR A 9 7.93 4.61 10.81
C THR A 9 8.75 3.34 10.60
N ALA A 10 8.58 2.63 9.49
CA ALA A 10 9.41 1.48 9.15
C ALA A 10 10.90 1.83 9.02
N CYS A 11 11.25 3.08 8.68
CA CYS A 11 12.64 3.54 8.68
C CYS A 11 13.27 3.65 10.08
N LEU A 12 12.47 3.55 11.15
CA LEU A 12 12.86 3.61 12.56
C LEU A 12 12.45 2.33 13.31
N HIS A 13 12.29 1.20 12.59
CA HIS A 13 11.82 -0.07 13.16
C HIS A 13 12.75 -0.67 14.23
N ASP A 14 13.98 -0.20 14.31
CA ASP A 14 15.01 -0.58 15.28
C ASP A 14 14.91 0.22 16.58
N ARG A 15 13.87 1.05 16.75
CA ARG A 15 13.57 1.83 17.95
C ARG A 15 12.18 1.49 18.50
N PRO A 16 11.93 1.72 19.80
CA PRO A 16 10.58 1.72 20.33
C PRO A 16 9.74 2.84 19.71
N LEU A 17 8.41 2.63 19.59
CA LEU A 17 7.49 3.62 19.01
C LEU A 17 7.68 5.02 19.61
N THR A 18 7.79 5.14 20.93
CA THR A 18 7.93 6.44 21.60
C THR A 18 9.18 7.20 21.15
N GLU A 19 10.31 6.51 21.00
CA GLU A 19 11.56 7.12 20.53
C GLU A 19 11.45 7.50 19.05
N ALA A 20 10.83 6.65 18.22
CA ALA A 20 10.56 6.98 16.83
C ALA A 20 9.72 8.27 16.72
N LEU A 21 8.65 8.39 17.50
CA LEU A 21 7.81 9.59 17.52
C LEU A 21 8.57 10.84 18.00
N ASP A 22 9.42 10.71 19.01
CA ASP A 22 10.24 11.83 19.50
C ASP A 22 11.21 12.32 18.40
N ILE A 23 11.85 11.40 17.65
CA ILE A 23 12.68 11.73 16.49
C ILE A 23 11.86 12.46 15.41
N LEU A 24 10.67 11.95 15.06
CA LEU A 24 9.83 12.59 14.04
C LEU A 24 9.44 14.01 14.45
N LYS A 25 9.08 14.20 15.72
CA LYS A 25 8.75 15.51 16.28
C LYS A 25 9.91 16.49 16.26
N GLU A 26 11.12 16.05 16.63
CA GLU A 26 12.34 16.85 16.57
C GLU A 26 12.66 17.33 15.15
N ASN A 27 12.25 16.55 14.14
CA ASN A 27 12.36 16.90 12.72
C ASN A 27 11.17 17.74 12.20
N GLY A 28 10.27 18.20 13.08
CA GLY A 28 9.15 19.08 12.75
C GLY A 28 7.96 18.38 12.09
N LEU A 29 7.90 17.05 12.14
CA LEU A 29 6.78 16.27 11.61
C LEU A 29 5.61 16.20 12.61
N THR A 30 4.40 16.13 12.08
CA THR A 30 3.16 16.16 12.89
C THR A 30 2.23 14.99 12.61
N SER A 31 2.62 14.11 11.68
CA SER A 31 1.81 12.98 11.24
C SER A 31 2.66 11.71 11.17
N VAL A 32 2.00 10.56 11.30
CA VAL A 32 2.66 9.26 11.37
C VAL A 32 1.90 8.24 10.53
N GLU A 33 2.67 7.40 9.85
CA GLU A 33 2.20 6.16 9.26
C GLU A 33 2.92 4.97 9.91
N VAL A 34 2.19 3.92 10.26
CA VAL A 34 2.74 2.76 10.98
C VAL A 34 2.41 1.47 10.23
N ASN A 35 3.37 0.54 10.21
CA ASN A 35 3.16 -0.76 9.58
C ASN A 35 2.25 -1.64 10.45
N THR A 36 1.37 -2.41 9.82
CA THR A 36 0.41 -3.32 10.47
C THR A 36 0.42 -4.74 9.91
N GLY A 37 1.32 -5.06 8.97
CA GLY A 37 1.46 -6.40 8.43
C GLY A 37 2.07 -6.42 7.04
N GLY A 38 1.86 -7.51 6.30
CA GLY A 38 2.42 -7.69 4.97
C GLY A 38 3.87 -8.15 4.99
N PHE A 39 4.72 -7.55 4.16
CA PHE A 39 6.10 -7.99 3.95
C PHE A 39 7.00 -7.86 5.17
N ILE A 40 6.72 -6.90 6.05
CA ILE A 40 7.55 -6.63 7.23
C ILE A 40 6.74 -6.72 8.52
N PRO A 41 7.40 -6.98 9.67
CA PRO A 41 6.74 -6.96 10.98
C PRO A 41 6.17 -5.57 11.35
N SER A 42 5.30 -5.51 12.36
CA SER A 42 4.67 -4.29 12.86
C SER A 42 5.13 -3.91 14.28
N PRO A 43 6.42 -3.61 14.52
CA PRO A 43 6.94 -3.36 15.88
C PRO A 43 6.29 -2.13 16.57
N HIS A 44 5.76 -1.21 15.77
CA HIS A 44 5.10 0.01 16.23
C HIS A 44 3.57 -0.11 16.35
N CYS A 45 2.99 -1.25 16.00
CA CYS A 45 1.55 -1.45 16.04
C CYS A 45 1.20 -2.89 16.49
N PRO A 46 0.80 -3.08 17.76
CA PRO A 46 0.38 -4.38 18.27
C PRO A 46 -1.04 -4.72 17.81
N VAL A 47 -1.20 -5.05 16.52
CA VAL A 47 -2.48 -5.21 15.81
C VAL A 47 -3.49 -6.08 16.55
N ASP A 48 -3.08 -7.25 17.05
CA ASP A 48 -3.98 -8.19 17.73
C ASP A 48 -4.59 -7.58 19.00
N LEU A 49 -3.76 -6.91 19.80
CA LEU A 49 -4.19 -6.23 21.01
C LEU A 49 -5.14 -5.09 20.68
N LEU A 50 -4.80 -4.29 19.66
CA LEU A 50 -5.59 -3.14 19.27
C LEU A 50 -6.93 -3.53 18.63
N LEU A 51 -7.02 -4.68 17.96
CA LEU A 51 -8.30 -5.22 17.50
C LEU A 51 -9.17 -5.67 18.69
N ALA A 52 -8.57 -6.28 19.71
CA ALA A 52 -9.28 -6.87 20.83
C ALA A 52 -9.75 -5.87 21.91
N SER A 53 -9.09 -4.72 22.08
CA SER A 53 -9.31 -3.84 23.23
C SER A 53 -9.50 -2.37 22.87
N ALA A 54 -10.65 -1.79 23.24
CA ALA A 54 -10.92 -0.36 23.11
C ALA A 54 -9.97 0.49 23.96
N THR A 55 -9.72 0.09 25.21
CA THR A 55 -8.77 0.77 26.10
C THR A 55 -7.36 0.79 25.52
N ALA A 56 -6.90 -0.33 24.93
CA ALA A 56 -5.58 -0.35 24.29
C ALA A 56 -5.50 0.60 23.09
N ARG A 57 -6.59 0.77 22.33
CA ARG A 57 -6.66 1.77 21.25
C ARG A 57 -6.60 3.20 21.78
N GLU A 58 -7.29 3.51 22.87
CA GLU A 58 -7.25 4.83 23.52
C GLU A 58 -5.84 5.17 24.01
N GLU A 59 -5.18 4.24 24.71
CA GLU A 59 -3.80 4.37 25.18
C GLU A 59 -2.80 4.52 24.02
N TYR A 60 -3.01 3.73 22.96
CA TYR A 60 -2.19 3.79 21.76
C TYR A 60 -2.29 5.16 21.08
N LEU A 61 -3.51 5.67 20.85
CA LEU A 61 -3.73 6.99 20.25
C LEU A 61 -3.23 8.14 21.13
N ALA A 62 -3.34 8.02 22.46
CA ALA A 62 -2.78 8.98 23.41
C ALA A 62 -1.26 9.14 23.26
N THR A 63 -0.54 8.06 22.94
CA THR A 63 0.91 8.08 22.72
C THR A 63 1.33 9.06 21.60
N PHE A 64 0.52 9.17 20.55
CA PHE A 64 0.71 10.14 19.47
C PHE A 64 0.27 11.55 19.90
N ALA A 65 -0.91 11.66 20.50
CA ALA A 65 -1.51 12.94 20.90
C ALA A 65 -0.65 13.70 21.93
N ASP A 66 -0.08 13.00 22.91
CA ASP A 66 0.82 13.58 23.94
C ASP A 66 2.07 14.22 23.31
N ARG A 67 2.45 13.77 22.11
CA ARG A 67 3.58 14.32 21.35
C ARG A 67 3.16 15.42 20.38
N GLY A 68 1.87 15.71 20.26
CA GLY A 68 1.33 16.63 19.26
C GLY A 68 1.37 16.02 17.85
N MET A 69 1.36 14.70 17.75
CA MET A 69 1.37 13.96 16.49
C MET A 69 0.03 13.27 16.27
N GLU A 70 -0.28 13.01 15.00
CA GLU A 70 -1.47 12.29 14.60
C GLU A 70 -1.12 11.03 13.80
N LEU A 71 -1.74 9.91 14.14
CA LEU A 71 -1.70 8.71 13.32
C LEU A 71 -2.63 8.90 12.13
N THR A 72 -2.07 9.09 10.94
CA THR A 72 -2.83 9.46 9.73
C THR A 72 -2.99 8.34 8.70
N GLY A 73 -2.18 7.29 8.82
CA GLY A 73 -2.22 6.14 7.93
C GLY A 73 -1.71 4.86 8.59
N LEU A 74 -2.24 3.72 8.15
CA LEU A 74 -1.67 2.40 8.43
C LEU A 74 -1.09 1.85 7.12
N ASN A 75 0.06 1.19 7.18
CA ASN A 75 0.68 0.54 6.02
C ASN A 75 0.60 -0.98 6.17
N CYS A 76 0.18 -1.66 5.13
CA CYS A 76 0.15 -3.12 5.04
C CYS A 76 0.62 -3.56 3.64
N ASN A 77 1.76 -3.03 3.20
CA ASN A 77 2.39 -3.43 1.94
C ASN A 77 2.74 -4.92 1.96
N GLY A 78 2.14 -5.68 1.05
CA GLY A 78 2.26 -7.12 0.93
C GLY A 78 1.77 -7.59 -0.43
N ASN A 79 1.91 -8.89 -0.72
CA ASN A 79 1.29 -9.50 -1.89
C ASN A 79 0.09 -10.38 -1.47
N PRO A 80 -1.12 -9.81 -1.33
CA PRO A 80 -2.32 -10.57 -0.94
C PRO A 80 -2.78 -11.57 -2.00
N LEU A 81 -2.31 -11.42 -3.24
CA LEU A 81 -2.66 -12.28 -4.37
C LEU A 81 -1.59 -13.35 -4.66
N ASN A 82 -0.57 -13.48 -3.80
CA ASN A 82 0.48 -14.46 -4.00
C ASN A 82 -0.11 -15.88 -3.97
N PRO A 83 0.17 -16.74 -4.97
CA PRO A 83 -0.41 -18.09 -5.00
C PRO A 83 0.13 -19.03 -3.91
N LEU A 84 1.25 -18.69 -3.26
CA LEU A 84 1.77 -19.50 -2.16
C LEU A 84 0.80 -19.49 -0.97
N PRO A 85 0.36 -20.67 -0.47
CA PRO A 85 -0.66 -20.77 0.58
C PRO A 85 -0.21 -20.17 1.93
N GLY A 86 1.09 -20.10 2.17
CA GLY A 86 1.66 -19.47 3.38
C GLY A 86 1.89 -17.96 3.25
N VAL A 87 1.73 -17.37 2.07
CA VAL A 87 2.05 -15.96 1.79
C VAL A 87 0.80 -15.16 1.44
N GLY A 88 0.11 -15.51 0.35
CA GLY A 88 -1.03 -14.75 -0.13
C GLY A 88 -2.16 -14.68 0.88
N PRO A 89 -2.67 -15.83 1.37
CA PRO A 89 -3.72 -15.85 2.39
C PRO A 89 -3.37 -15.07 3.65
N LYS A 90 -2.10 -15.14 4.10
CA LYS A 90 -1.63 -14.38 5.26
C LYS A 90 -1.66 -12.87 5.00
N HIS A 91 -1.09 -12.40 3.89
CA HIS A 91 -1.09 -10.98 3.55
C HIS A 91 -2.49 -10.44 3.28
N ALA A 92 -3.36 -11.27 2.70
CA ALA A 92 -4.76 -10.93 2.48
C ALA A 92 -5.53 -10.80 3.82
N ASP A 93 -5.23 -11.65 4.81
CA ASP A 93 -5.78 -11.51 6.17
C ASP A 93 -5.20 -10.27 6.88
N ASP A 94 -3.89 -10.03 6.79
CA ASP A 94 -3.25 -8.83 7.33
C ASP A 94 -3.91 -7.55 6.81
N LEU A 95 -4.21 -7.47 5.50
CA LEU A 95 -4.90 -6.32 4.89
C LEU A 95 -6.32 -6.15 5.45
N ARG A 96 -7.11 -7.24 5.52
CA ARG A 96 -8.47 -7.20 6.08
C ARG A 96 -8.47 -6.74 7.53
N ARG A 97 -7.54 -7.27 8.33
CA ARG A 97 -7.33 -6.89 9.74
C ARG A 97 -6.92 -5.42 9.87
N THR A 98 -6.05 -4.95 8.99
CA THR A 98 -5.61 -3.56 8.94
C THR A 98 -6.77 -2.62 8.64
N ILE A 99 -7.63 -2.94 7.66
CA ILE A 99 -8.80 -2.12 7.34
C ILE A 99 -9.77 -2.03 8.52
N ARG A 100 -10.05 -3.15 9.20
CA ARG A 100 -10.89 -3.17 10.40
C ARG A 100 -10.27 -2.35 11.53
N LEU A 101 -8.97 -2.52 11.75
CA LEU A 101 -8.25 -1.76 12.78
C LEU A 101 -8.25 -0.26 12.48
N ALA A 102 -8.04 0.14 11.23
CA ALA A 102 -8.09 1.53 10.78
C ALA A 102 -9.45 2.18 11.11
N GLY A 103 -10.56 1.49 10.80
CA GLY A 103 -11.91 1.93 11.18
C GLY A 103 -12.08 2.08 12.69
N LEU A 104 -11.58 1.13 13.49
CA LEU A 104 -11.64 1.18 14.95
C LEU A 104 -10.78 2.29 15.57
N LEU A 105 -9.67 2.66 14.92
CA LEU A 105 -8.79 3.76 15.34
C LEU A 105 -9.25 5.13 14.82
N GLY A 106 -10.22 5.17 13.91
CA GLY A 106 -10.63 6.40 13.21
C GLY A 106 -9.60 6.89 12.18
N VAL A 107 -8.67 6.03 11.75
CA VAL A 107 -7.66 6.33 10.73
C VAL A 107 -8.24 6.02 9.36
N ARG A 108 -8.31 7.02 8.48
CA ARG A 108 -9.02 6.89 7.20
C ARG A 108 -8.21 6.30 6.06
N HIS A 109 -6.89 6.20 6.17
CA HIS A 109 -6.03 5.76 5.07
C HIS A 109 -5.30 4.47 5.43
N VAL A 110 -5.39 3.49 4.53
CA VAL A 110 -4.61 2.25 4.58
C VAL A 110 -3.81 2.16 3.29
N VAL A 111 -2.49 2.14 3.39
CA VAL A 111 -1.58 1.90 2.27
C VAL A 111 -1.35 0.40 2.11
N THR A 112 -1.34 -0.10 0.89
CA THR A 112 -1.00 -1.49 0.57
C THR A 112 -0.56 -1.61 -0.89
N MET A 113 -0.22 -2.83 -1.34
CA MET A 113 0.06 -3.10 -2.75
C MET A 113 -1.03 -4.00 -3.36
N SER A 114 -1.19 -3.98 -4.68
CA SER A 114 -2.24 -4.77 -5.33
C SER A 114 -2.05 -6.28 -5.21
N GLY A 115 -0.80 -6.70 -5.00
CA GLY A 115 -0.36 -8.06 -5.20
C GLY A 115 -0.18 -8.40 -6.68
N THR A 116 0.35 -9.60 -6.91
CA THR A 116 0.57 -10.23 -8.20
C THR A 116 0.17 -11.69 -8.11
N PRO A 117 -0.86 -12.12 -8.84
CA PRO A 117 -1.21 -13.53 -8.94
C PRO A 117 -0.17 -14.36 -9.70
N GLY A 118 -0.33 -15.67 -9.69
CA GLY A 118 0.43 -16.57 -10.55
C GLY A 118 0.06 -16.42 -12.04
N SER A 119 0.67 -17.23 -12.89
CA SER A 119 0.36 -17.25 -14.33
C SER A 119 -1.00 -17.88 -14.66
N ASP A 120 -1.46 -18.78 -13.80
CA ASP A 120 -2.60 -19.68 -14.01
C ASP A 120 -3.03 -20.30 -12.65
N PRO A 121 -4.13 -21.07 -12.58
CA PRO A 121 -4.62 -21.65 -11.33
C PRO A 121 -3.66 -22.57 -10.58
N ASP A 122 -2.71 -23.20 -11.27
CA ASP A 122 -1.77 -24.17 -10.69
C ASP A 122 -0.40 -23.54 -10.40
N ALA A 123 -0.21 -22.27 -10.75
CA ALA A 123 1.04 -21.54 -10.55
C ALA A 123 1.41 -21.49 -9.06
N THR A 124 2.67 -21.83 -8.75
CA THR A 124 3.17 -21.83 -7.36
C THR A 124 3.78 -20.49 -6.95
N TYR A 125 4.14 -19.63 -7.91
CA TYR A 125 4.82 -18.36 -7.65
C TYR A 125 4.13 -17.20 -8.37
N PRO A 126 4.20 -15.97 -7.83
CA PRO A 126 3.69 -14.79 -8.52
C PRO A 126 4.44 -14.59 -9.85
N SER A 127 3.72 -14.18 -10.90
CA SER A 127 4.28 -13.99 -12.23
C SER A 127 3.99 -12.57 -12.74
N TRP A 128 4.93 -11.64 -12.59
CA TRP A 128 4.72 -10.28 -13.08
C TRP A 128 4.97 -10.18 -14.58
N VAL A 129 3.91 -9.94 -15.36
CA VAL A 129 4.00 -9.76 -16.82
C VAL A 129 4.39 -8.32 -17.14
N VAL A 130 5.68 -8.11 -17.45
CA VAL A 130 6.23 -6.78 -17.78
C VAL A 130 5.98 -6.40 -19.24
N ASN A 131 6.08 -7.35 -20.16
CA ASN A 131 5.92 -7.14 -21.60
C ASN A 131 5.15 -8.31 -22.23
N PRO A 132 3.85 -8.15 -22.54
CA PRO A 132 3.07 -9.19 -23.18
C PRO A 132 3.35 -9.22 -24.69
N TRP A 133 4.46 -9.84 -25.07
CA TRP A 133 4.95 -9.87 -26.46
C TRP A 133 4.07 -10.69 -27.40
N ASP A 134 3.42 -11.74 -26.89
CA ASP A 134 2.53 -12.63 -27.64
C ASP A 134 1.24 -12.93 -26.87
N GLY A 135 0.39 -13.75 -27.47
CA GLY A 135 -0.92 -14.09 -26.91
C GLY A 135 -0.87 -14.85 -25.58
N VAL A 136 0.22 -15.57 -25.29
CA VAL A 136 0.32 -16.36 -24.05
C VAL A 136 0.33 -15.45 -22.82
N TYR A 137 1.04 -14.32 -22.91
CA TYR A 137 1.07 -13.35 -21.81
C TYR A 137 -0.24 -12.57 -21.67
N MET A 138 -1.03 -12.46 -22.74
CA MET A 138 -2.38 -11.91 -22.65
C MET A 138 -3.32 -12.86 -21.91
N ASP A 139 -3.25 -14.17 -22.20
CA ASP A 139 -4.03 -15.19 -21.47
C ASP A 139 -3.66 -15.20 -19.96
N VAL A 140 -2.37 -15.05 -19.64
CA VAL A 140 -1.90 -14.88 -18.26
C VAL A 140 -2.49 -13.65 -17.62
N LEU A 141 -2.45 -12.49 -18.29
CA LEU A 141 -3.02 -11.25 -17.77
C LEU A 141 -4.53 -11.39 -17.55
N ASP A 142 -5.27 -12.01 -18.47
CA ASP A 142 -6.71 -12.21 -18.32
C ASP A 142 -7.04 -13.04 -17.08
N TYR A 143 -6.28 -14.12 -16.82
CA TYR A 143 -6.38 -14.86 -15.56
C TYR A 143 -6.08 -13.99 -14.34
N GLN A 144 -4.97 -13.25 -14.37
CA GLN A 144 -4.54 -12.41 -13.24
C GLN A 144 -5.54 -11.31 -12.89
N TRP A 145 -6.10 -10.65 -13.91
CA TRP A 145 -7.13 -9.63 -13.73
C TRP A 145 -8.42 -10.24 -13.18
N GLY A 146 -8.82 -11.44 -13.61
CA GLY A 146 -9.95 -12.16 -13.02
C GLY A 146 -9.78 -12.40 -11.52
N VAL A 147 -8.60 -12.86 -11.10
CA VAL A 147 -8.28 -13.07 -9.67
C VAL A 147 -8.28 -11.75 -8.90
N ALA A 148 -7.64 -10.72 -9.45
CA ALA A 148 -7.50 -9.42 -8.78
C ALA A 148 -8.84 -8.69 -8.63
N VAL A 149 -9.68 -8.67 -9.66
CA VAL A 149 -10.97 -7.96 -9.64
C VAL A 149 -11.89 -8.52 -8.56
N GLU A 150 -11.97 -9.85 -8.42
CA GLU A 150 -12.81 -10.47 -7.40
C GLU A 150 -12.32 -10.16 -5.98
N PHE A 151 -11.00 -10.23 -5.75
CA PHE A 151 -10.41 -9.85 -4.47
C PHE A 151 -10.62 -8.37 -4.14
N TRP A 152 -10.38 -7.48 -5.10
CA TRP A 152 -10.45 -6.03 -4.86
C TRP A 152 -11.88 -5.50 -4.71
N LYS A 153 -12.90 -6.16 -5.30
CA LYS A 153 -14.32 -5.90 -4.97
C LYS A 153 -14.63 -6.18 -3.49
N GLU A 154 -14.10 -7.29 -2.96
CA GLU A 154 -14.25 -7.65 -1.55
C GLU A 154 -13.57 -6.63 -0.64
N ILE A 155 -12.33 -6.24 -0.97
CA ILE A 155 -11.58 -5.23 -0.21
C ILE A 155 -12.24 -3.86 -0.26
N ASP A 156 -12.77 -3.42 -1.41
CA ASP A 156 -13.52 -2.15 -1.51
C ASP A 156 -14.76 -2.16 -0.61
N ALA A 157 -15.51 -3.28 -0.59
CA ALA A 157 -16.66 -3.43 0.29
C ALA A 157 -16.28 -3.32 1.77
N LEU A 158 -15.22 -4.03 2.18
CA LEU A 158 -14.71 -3.95 3.55
C LEU A 158 -14.23 -2.53 3.89
N ALA A 159 -13.56 -1.85 2.97
CA ALA A 159 -13.09 -0.48 3.16
C ALA A 159 -14.27 0.50 3.37
N ARG A 160 -15.33 0.38 2.56
CA ARG A 160 -16.56 1.17 2.75
C ARG A 160 -17.22 0.94 4.11
N GLU A 161 -17.34 -0.32 4.53
CA GLU A 161 -17.95 -0.68 5.81
C GLU A 161 -17.22 -0.08 7.02
N ASN A 162 -15.93 0.21 6.88
CA ASN A 162 -15.08 0.73 7.95
C ASN A 162 -14.75 2.23 7.81
N ASP A 163 -15.34 2.96 6.86
CA ASP A 163 -15.00 4.37 6.51
C ASP A 163 -13.51 4.58 6.21
N VAL A 164 -12.91 3.61 5.51
CA VAL A 164 -11.49 3.59 5.14
C VAL A 164 -11.33 3.77 3.64
N ARG A 165 -10.27 4.48 3.24
CA ARG A 165 -9.74 4.56 1.89
C ARG A 165 -8.48 3.70 1.82
N VAL A 166 -8.48 2.73 0.93
CA VAL A 166 -7.32 1.89 0.62
C VAL A 166 -6.55 2.53 -0.53
N ALA A 167 -5.30 2.88 -0.28
CA ALA A 167 -4.39 3.51 -1.23
C ALA A 167 -3.39 2.44 -1.71
N ILE A 168 -3.49 2.04 -2.97
CA ILE A 168 -2.57 1.11 -3.61
C ILE A 168 -1.29 1.85 -4.01
N GLU A 169 -0.16 1.44 -3.44
CA GLU A 169 1.18 1.80 -3.92
C GLU A 169 1.37 1.20 -5.31
N MET A 170 1.42 2.05 -6.33
CA MET A 170 1.68 1.64 -7.71
C MET A 170 3.16 1.23 -7.85
N HIS A 171 3.45 -0.02 -7.49
CA HIS A 171 4.81 -0.52 -7.37
C HIS A 171 5.08 -1.64 -8.40
N PRO A 172 6.24 -1.62 -9.10
CA PRO A 172 6.75 -2.74 -9.89
C PRO A 172 6.66 -4.10 -9.16
N HIS A 173 6.59 -5.23 -9.86
CA HIS A 173 6.24 -6.55 -9.27
C HIS A 173 4.80 -6.69 -8.77
N ASN A 174 3.93 -5.68 -8.96
CA ASN A 174 2.49 -5.77 -8.72
C ASN A 174 1.69 -5.75 -10.02
N LEU A 175 0.48 -6.29 -10.02
CA LEU A 175 -0.45 -6.18 -11.16
C LEU A 175 -0.84 -4.72 -11.43
N VAL A 176 -0.96 -3.92 -10.37
CA VAL A 176 -1.15 -2.47 -10.43
C VAL A 176 0.17 -1.77 -10.10
N PHE A 177 0.88 -1.36 -11.14
CA PHE A 177 2.21 -0.73 -11.04
C PHE A 177 2.27 0.65 -11.70
N SER A 178 1.16 1.13 -12.26
CA SER A 178 1.05 2.41 -12.97
C SER A 178 -0.34 3.04 -12.84
N PRO A 179 -0.47 4.35 -13.15
CA PRO A 179 -1.78 5.03 -13.19
C PRO A 179 -2.81 4.36 -14.12
N VAL A 180 -2.36 3.78 -15.23
CA VAL A 180 -3.25 3.11 -16.20
C VAL A 180 -3.79 1.81 -15.62
N THR A 181 -2.93 0.99 -15.03
CA THR A 181 -3.35 -0.26 -14.37
C THR A 181 -4.23 0.02 -13.15
N LEU A 182 -3.97 1.10 -12.41
CA LEU A 182 -4.82 1.47 -11.27
C LEU A 182 -6.23 1.85 -11.74
N LYS A 183 -6.32 2.65 -12.81
CA LYS A 183 -7.61 3.04 -13.38
C LYS A 183 -8.38 1.83 -13.92
N ARG A 184 -7.68 0.90 -14.59
CA ARG A 184 -8.27 -0.39 -15.00
C ARG A 184 -8.87 -1.14 -13.81
N LEU A 185 -8.14 -1.27 -12.70
CA LEU A 185 -8.65 -1.94 -11.50
C LEU A 185 -9.91 -1.25 -10.97
N VAL A 186 -9.89 0.07 -10.85
CA VAL A 186 -11.06 0.84 -10.38
C VAL A 186 -12.25 0.68 -11.32
N ASP A 187 -12.04 0.77 -12.62
CA ASP A 187 -13.11 0.68 -13.63
C ASP A 187 -13.73 -0.73 -13.67
N GLU A 188 -12.92 -1.80 -13.60
CA GLU A 188 -13.41 -3.19 -13.63
C GLU A 188 -14.08 -3.63 -12.30
N THR A 189 -13.63 -3.08 -11.18
CA THR A 189 -14.23 -3.38 -9.86
C THR A 189 -15.43 -2.48 -9.55
N GLY A 190 -15.51 -1.28 -10.15
CA GLY A 190 -16.43 -0.23 -9.74
C GLY A 190 -16.08 0.36 -8.36
N ALA A 191 -14.83 0.24 -7.94
CA ALA A 191 -14.39 0.63 -6.60
C ALA A 191 -14.57 2.13 -6.33
N THR A 192 -14.89 2.45 -5.08
CA THR A 192 -15.12 3.83 -4.61
C THR A 192 -14.22 4.21 -3.44
N ASN A 193 -13.67 3.22 -2.74
CA ASN A 193 -12.80 3.34 -1.59
C ASN A 193 -11.40 2.76 -1.84
N VAL A 194 -11.10 2.32 -3.07
CA VAL A 194 -9.76 1.92 -3.52
C VAL A 194 -9.21 2.98 -4.48
N GLY A 195 -7.99 3.43 -4.23
CA GLY A 195 -7.33 4.48 -5.00
C GLY A 195 -5.81 4.32 -4.96
N ALA A 196 -5.08 5.40 -5.22
CA ALA A 196 -3.63 5.43 -5.29
C ALA A 196 -3.02 5.91 -3.98
N GLU A 197 -1.95 5.25 -3.56
CA GLU A 197 -0.84 5.95 -2.94
C GLU A 197 0.07 6.48 -4.06
N MET A 198 0.31 7.79 -4.05
CA MET A 198 1.24 8.42 -4.96
C MET A 198 2.65 8.38 -4.36
N ASP A 199 3.37 7.28 -4.58
CA ASP A 199 4.83 7.21 -4.47
C ASP A 199 5.44 7.47 -5.86
N PRO A 200 6.08 8.64 -6.06
CA PRO A 200 6.60 8.99 -7.37
C PRO A 200 7.88 8.24 -7.73
N SER A 201 8.62 7.69 -6.75
CA SER A 201 9.91 7.03 -6.99
C SER A 201 9.77 5.85 -7.98
N HIS A 202 8.67 5.10 -7.89
CA HIS A 202 8.37 3.98 -8.79
C HIS A 202 7.96 4.41 -10.19
N LEU A 203 7.38 5.60 -10.33
CA LEU A 203 6.94 6.14 -11.61
C LEU A 203 8.09 6.83 -12.35
N MET A 204 8.97 7.50 -11.60
CA MET A 204 10.08 8.27 -12.14
C MET A 204 11.07 7.41 -12.93
N TRP A 205 11.48 6.25 -12.38
CA TRP A 205 12.45 5.39 -13.10
C TRP A 205 11.84 4.75 -14.36
N GLN A 206 10.51 4.60 -14.41
CA GLN A 206 9.77 4.16 -15.59
C GLN A 206 9.61 5.27 -16.66
N GLY A 207 10.14 6.48 -16.41
CA GLY A 207 10.08 7.62 -17.33
C GLY A 207 8.74 8.36 -17.33
N MET A 208 7.90 8.17 -16.31
CA MET A 208 6.60 8.82 -16.23
C MET A 208 6.72 10.25 -15.70
N ASP A 209 5.94 11.19 -16.24
CA ASP A 209 5.75 12.52 -15.67
C ASP A 209 4.79 12.45 -14.48
N VAL A 210 5.35 12.57 -13.26
CA VAL A 210 4.61 12.48 -11.99
C VAL A 210 3.47 13.49 -11.92
N VAL A 211 3.66 14.73 -12.41
CA VAL A 211 2.62 15.76 -12.38
C VAL A 211 1.49 15.40 -13.33
N ALA A 212 1.81 14.85 -14.50
CA ALA A 212 0.81 14.33 -15.42
C ALA A 212 0.05 13.13 -14.82
N CYS A 213 0.74 12.21 -14.14
CA CYS A 213 0.14 11.07 -13.44
C CYS A 213 -0.86 11.50 -12.35
N ILE A 214 -0.48 12.48 -11.53
CA ILE A 214 -1.36 13.05 -10.49
C ILE A 214 -2.62 13.65 -11.13
N LYS A 215 -2.46 14.46 -12.18
CA LYS A 215 -3.60 15.07 -12.90
C LYS A 215 -4.51 14.02 -13.54
N TRP A 216 -3.92 12.95 -14.09
CA TRP A 216 -4.66 11.86 -14.73
C TRP A 216 -5.50 11.05 -13.73
N LEU A 217 -4.93 10.73 -12.56
CA LEU A 217 -5.63 9.99 -11.49
C LEU A 217 -6.66 10.87 -10.77
N GLY A 218 -6.38 12.17 -10.62
CA GLY A 218 -7.28 13.14 -10.03
C GLY A 218 -7.78 12.70 -8.64
N PRO A 219 -9.10 12.51 -8.45
CA PRO A 219 -9.67 12.17 -7.14
C PRO A 219 -9.26 10.78 -6.63
N LEU A 220 -8.68 9.92 -7.48
CA LEU A 220 -8.19 8.60 -7.06
C LEU A 220 -6.90 8.68 -6.24
N VAL A 221 -6.20 9.82 -6.18
CA VAL A 221 -5.04 9.97 -5.30
C VAL A 221 -5.51 10.16 -3.86
N PHE A 222 -5.32 9.16 -3.00
CA PHE A 222 -5.79 9.16 -1.62
C PHE A 222 -4.68 9.47 -0.62
N HIS A 223 -3.46 9.01 -0.90
CA HIS A 223 -2.30 9.17 -0.04
C HIS A 223 -1.07 9.45 -0.90
N ALA A 224 0.02 9.93 -0.29
CA ALA A 224 1.27 10.18 -1.01
C ALA A 224 2.48 9.92 -0.14
N ALA A 225 3.48 9.25 -0.71
CA ALA A 225 4.79 9.04 -0.12
C ALA A 225 5.82 9.93 -0.81
N ALA A 226 6.51 10.77 -0.05
CA ALA A 226 7.60 11.59 -0.57
C ALA A 226 8.88 10.74 -0.62
N LYS A 227 9.10 10.05 -1.75
CA LYS A 227 10.27 9.22 -1.99
C LYS A 227 10.91 9.57 -3.34
N ASP A 228 12.22 9.46 -3.40
CA ASP A 228 13.00 9.83 -4.59
C ASP A 228 13.70 8.61 -5.20
N ALA A 229 14.02 8.70 -6.50
CA ALA A 229 14.75 7.70 -7.25
C ALA A 229 15.75 8.38 -8.19
N THR A 230 16.96 7.81 -8.29
CA THR A 230 17.99 8.31 -9.21
C THR A 230 18.42 7.21 -10.17
N LEU A 231 18.59 7.58 -11.45
CA LEU A 231 19.27 6.73 -12.41
C LEU A 231 20.78 6.86 -12.22
N CYS A 232 21.43 5.76 -11.87
CA CYS A 232 22.88 5.71 -11.68
C CYS A 232 23.61 5.52 -13.02
N PRO A 233 24.91 5.88 -13.11
CA PRO A 233 25.73 5.56 -14.29
C PRO A 233 25.68 4.07 -14.65
N GLY A 234 25.71 3.76 -15.95
CA GLY A 234 25.59 2.39 -16.48
C GLY A 234 24.16 1.95 -16.82
N ALA A 235 23.15 2.79 -16.57
CA ALA A 235 21.77 2.55 -17.03
C ALA A 235 21.65 2.58 -18.58
N ASP A 236 22.60 3.23 -19.25
CA ASP A 236 22.76 3.22 -20.71
C ASP A 236 23.17 1.84 -21.27
N ILE A 237 23.71 0.96 -20.43
CA ILE A 237 24.12 -0.40 -20.81
C ILE A 237 23.16 -1.45 -20.24
N ARG A 238 22.83 -1.37 -18.95
CA ARG A 238 21.98 -2.34 -18.24
C ARG A 238 20.48 -2.04 -18.37
N GLY A 239 20.11 -0.83 -18.76
CA GLY A 239 18.72 -0.38 -18.66
C GLY A 239 18.29 -0.21 -17.20
N VAL A 240 16.98 -0.28 -16.97
CA VAL A 240 16.34 -0.04 -15.65
C VAL A 240 15.66 -1.28 -15.08
N LEU A 241 15.79 -2.44 -15.74
CA LEU A 241 15.14 -3.71 -15.38
C LEU A 241 16.12 -4.89 -15.20
N ASP A 242 17.42 -4.67 -15.43
CA ASP A 242 18.51 -5.66 -15.33
C ASP A 242 19.22 -5.62 -13.97
#